data_AF-A0A6P4FHZ9-F1
#
_entry.id   AF-A0A6P4FHZ9-F1
#
_cell.length_a   1.000
_cell.length_b   1.000
_cell.length_c   1.000
_cell.angle_alpha   90.00
_cell.angle_beta   90.00
_cell.angle_gamma   90.00
#
_symmetry.space_group_name_H-M   'P 1'
#
loop_
_entity.id
_entity.type
_entity.pdbx_description
1 polymer ?
#
loop_
_entity_poly.entity_id
_entity_poly.type
_entity_poly.pdbx_seq_one_letter_code
_entity_poly.pdbx_strand_id
1 'polypeptide(L)'
;MSVRHDWYQSETKVVITVLLKNAADKNYAVEISENRVHMTADGYELDLKLMHPIVVERSSHKAFSTKVEIILAKETGIRWENLEEKVVAAAPTKSQSRKENSQLMGNANMKKCRVQS
;
A
#
# COMPACT_ATOMS: atom_id res chain seq x y z
N MET A 1 10.91 10.96 -15.64
CA MET A 1 11.03 11.41 -14.24
C MET A 1 10.21 10.47 -13.37
N SER A 2 10.81 9.84 -12.37
CA SER A 2 10.06 8.97 -11.45
C SER A 2 9.47 9.83 -10.34
N VAL A 3 8.18 10.16 -10.44
CA VAL A 3 7.44 10.81 -9.35
C VAL A 3 7.22 9.76 -8.27
N ARG A 4 7.66 10.06 -7.05
CA ARG A 4 7.45 9.20 -5.89
C ARG A 4 6.24 9.70 -5.12
N HIS A 5 5.42 8.77 -4.66
CA HIS A 5 4.36 9.04 -3.71
C HIS A 5 4.60 8.22 -2.45
N ASP A 6 4.17 8.77 -1.33
CA ASP A 6 4.14 8.14 -0.02
C ASP A 6 2.71 8.21 0.52
N TRP A 7 2.37 7.32 1.43
CA TRP A 7 1.05 7.37 2.06
C TRP A 7 1.14 6.93 3.52
N TYR A 8 0.35 7.60 4.35
CA TYR A 8 0.18 7.24 5.74
C TYR A 8 -1.29 7.34 6.11
N GLN A 9 -1.69 6.63 7.16
CA GLN A 9 -3.07 6.67 7.64
C GLN A 9 -3.10 6.99 9.13
N SER A 10 -4.14 7.71 9.51
CA SER A 10 -4.60 7.83 10.88
C SER A 10 -5.79 6.89 11.10
N GLU A 11 -6.39 6.96 12.29
CA GLU A 11 -7.58 6.17 12.62
C GLU A 11 -8.73 6.43 11.64
N THR A 12 -8.96 7.69 11.29
CA THR A 12 -10.14 8.15 10.52
C THR A 12 -9.82 8.71 9.14
N LYS A 13 -8.53 8.89 8.79
CA LYS A 13 -8.11 9.53 7.54
C LYS A 13 -6.93 8.81 6.92
N VAL A 14 -6.81 8.91 5.60
CA VAL A 14 -5.65 8.46 4.83
C VAL A 14 -5.06 9.69 4.14
N VAL A 15 -3.75 9.85 4.19
CA VAL A 15 -3.05 10.99 3.57
C VAL A 15 -2.02 10.45 2.59
N ILE A 16 -2.11 10.90 1.35
CA ILE A 16 -1.22 10.53 0.25
C ILE A 16 -0.37 11.75 -0.07
N THR A 17 0.94 11.62 -0.03
CA THR A 17 1.90 12.68 -0.35
C THR A 17 2.60 12.37 -1.65
N VAL A 18 2.35 13.15 -2.69
CA VAL A 18 3.00 13.00 -4.00
C VAL A 18 4.08 14.06 -4.16
N LEU A 19 5.33 13.65 -4.39
CA LEU A 19 6.46 14.55 -4.59
C LEU A 19 6.45 15.12 -6.01
N LEU A 20 5.65 16.16 -6.21
CA LEU A 20 5.52 16.89 -7.48
C LEU A 20 6.19 18.26 -7.36
N LYS A 21 7.33 18.44 -8.05
CA LYS A 21 8.02 19.73 -8.11
C LYS A 21 7.25 20.71 -9.00
N ASN A 22 6.98 21.91 -8.49
CA ASN A 22 6.22 22.96 -9.16
C ASN A 22 4.81 22.50 -9.54
N ALA A 23 4.07 21.90 -8.61
CA ALA A 23 2.69 21.46 -8.84
C ALA A 23 1.83 22.57 -9.46
N ALA A 24 1.91 23.79 -8.93
CA ALA A 24 1.15 24.94 -9.42
C ALA A 24 1.43 25.30 -10.90
N ASP A 25 2.70 25.23 -11.34
CA ASP A 25 3.07 25.49 -12.75
C ASP A 25 2.77 24.30 -13.67
N LYS A 26 2.61 23.10 -13.11
CA LYS A 26 2.45 21.83 -13.84
C LYS A 26 1.01 21.50 -14.23
N ASN A 27 0.07 22.42 -14.03
CA ASN A 27 -1.38 22.22 -14.29
C ASN A 27 -1.86 20.88 -13.73
N TYR A 28 -1.70 20.70 -12.42
CA TYR A 28 -2.15 19.47 -11.77
C TYR A 28 -3.67 19.51 -11.56
N ALA A 29 -4.33 18.37 -11.80
CA ALA A 29 -5.73 18.16 -11.48
C ALA A 29 -5.87 16.91 -10.60
N VAL A 30 -6.73 16.99 -9.58
CA VAL A 30 -7.02 15.88 -8.66
C VAL A 30 -8.52 15.63 -8.68
N GLU A 31 -8.89 14.44 -9.11
CA GLU A 31 -10.25 13.92 -9.08
C GLU A 31 -10.36 12.88 -7.96
N ILE A 32 -11.12 13.22 -6.93
CA ILE A 32 -11.38 12.36 -5.78
C ILE A 32 -12.78 11.78 -5.97
N SER A 33 -12.88 10.46 -5.99
CA SER A 33 -14.12 9.69 -6.05
C SER A 33 -14.25 8.79 -4.81
N GLU A 34 -15.43 8.22 -4.60
CA GLU A 34 -15.74 7.39 -3.43
C GLU A 34 -14.70 6.27 -3.21
N ASN A 35 -14.25 5.59 -4.27
CA ASN A 35 -13.28 4.50 -4.19
C ASN A 35 -12.07 4.67 -5.14
N ARG A 36 -11.82 5.89 -5.62
CA ARG A 36 -10.75 6.13 -6.59
C ARG A 36 -10.19 7.54 -6.43
N VAL A 37 -8.88 7.66 -6.57
CA VAL A 37 -8.19 8.94 -6.68
C VAL A 37 -7.45 8.95 -8.00
N HIS A 38 -7.76 9.93 -8.82
CA HIS A 38 -7.09 10.15 -10.09
C HIS A 38 -6.40 11.51 -10.02
N MET A 39 -5.11 11.55 -10.28
CA MET A 39 -4.35 12.80 -10.32
C MET A 39 -3.58 12.87 -11.64
N THR A 40 -3.82 13.93 -12.39
CA THR A 40 -3.10 14.23 -13.63
C THR A 40 -2.22 15.44 -13.42
N ALA A 41 -1.03 15.42 -14.01
CA ALA A 41 -0.07 16.51 -14.04
C ALA A 41 0.70 16.45 -15.36
N ASP A 42 1.35 17.56 -15.73
CA ASP A 42 2.10 17.65 -16.98
C ASP A 42 3.26 16.63 -17.05
N GLY A 43 3.01 15.54 -17.78
CA GLY A 43 3.88 14.38 -17.96
C GLY A 43 3.77 13.29 -16.89
N TYR A 44 2.75 13.32 -16.05
CA TYR A 44 2.54 12.34 -14.97
C TYR A 44 1.05 12.09 -14.68
N GLU A 45 0.65 10.83 -14.62
CA GLU A 45 -0.70 10.41 -14.23
C GLU A 45 -0.59 9.40 -13.08
N LEU A 46 -1.44 9.57 -12.07
CA LEU A 46 -1.54 8.74 -10.89
C LEU A 46 -2.98 8.28 -10.74
N ASP A 47 -3.22 7.01 -10.99
CA ASP A 47 -4.52 6.38 -10.82
C ASP A 47 -4.46 5.37 -9.67
N LEU A 48 -5.12 5.70 -8.56
CA LEU A 48 -5.13 4.88 -7.35
C LEU A 48 -6.56 4.42 -7.08
N LYS A 49 -6.80 3.11 -7.14
CA LYS A 49 -8.09 2.53 -6.76
C LYS A 49 -8.07 2.18 -5.28
N LEU A 50 -8.86 2.87 -4.48
CA LEU A 50 -8.86 2.75 -3.03
C LEU A 50 -9.45 1.40 -2.58
N MET A 51 -8.91 0.84 -1.49
CA MET A 51 -9.41 -0.41 -0.90
C MET A 51 -10.82 -0.28 -0.31
N HIS A 52 -11.16 0.91 0.21
CA HIS A 52 -12.43 1.18 0.88
C HIS A 52 -13.02 2.51 0.41
N PRO A 53 -14.36 2.66 0.51
CA PRO A 53 -15.03 3.92 0.24
C PRO A 53 -14.58 5.02 1.20
N ILE A 54 -14.52 6.23 0.68
CA ILE A 54 -14.18 7.46 1.38
C ILE A 54 -15.28 8.50 1.18
N VAL A 55 -15.39 9.41 2.14
CA VAL A 55 -16.33 10.51 2.07
C VAL A 55 -15.68 11.63 1.26
N VAL A 56 -16.03 11.74 -0.02
CA VAL A 56 -15.49 12.75 -0.94
C VAL A 56 -15.70 14.17 -0.38
N GLU A 57 -16.86 14.43 0.24
CA GLU A 57 -17.18 15.74 0.84
C GLU A 57 -16.26 16.14 2.01
N ARG A 58 -15.68 15.16 2.70
CA ARG A 58 -14.73 15.38 3.80
C ARG A 58 -13.28 15.21 3.36
N SER A 59 -13.08 14.79 2.12
CA SER A 59 -11.78 14.63 1.51
C SER A 59 -11.34 15.94 0.88
N SER A 60 -10.05 16.20 0.87
CA SER A 60 -9.48 17.46 0.40
C SER A 60 -8.08 17.24 -0.13
N HIS A 61 -7.59 18.14 -0.97
CA HIS A 61 -6.21 18.09 -1.45
C HIS A 61 -5.54 19.43 -1.21
N LYS A 62 -4.24 19.40 -0.92
CA LYS A 62 -3.43 20.57 -0.62
C LYS A 62 -2.14 20.50 -1.42
N ALA A 63 -2.01 21.39 -2.39
CA ALA A 63 -0.77 21.54 -3.11
C ALA A 63 0.22 22.42 -2.36
N PHE A 64 1.48 22.00 -2.39
CA PHE A 64 2.65 22.75 -1.97
C PHE A 64 3.59 22.92 -3.17
N SER A 65 4.62 23.75 -3.03
CA SER A 65 5.59 24.01 -4.10
C SER A 65 6.36 22.77 -4.55
N THR A 66 6.55 21.79 -3.65
CA THR A 66 7.37 20.59 -3.91
C THR A 66 6.63 19.26 -3.72
N LYS A 67 5.37 19.32 -3.30
CA LYS A 67 4.55 18.14 -3.01
C LYS A 67 3.07 18.45 -3.09
N VAL A 68 2.25 17.43 -3.28
CA VAL A 68 0.78 17.51 -3.19
C VAL A 68 0.33 16.52 -2.14
N GLU A 69 -0.43 16.99 -1.15
CA GLU A 69 -1.01 16.16 -0.09
C GLU A 69 -2.50 15.95 -0.37
N ILE A 70 -2.92 14.70 -0.54
CA ILE A 70 -4.32 14.31 -0.75
C ILE A 70 -4.80 13.69 0.55
N ILE A 71 -5.78 14.31 1.18
CA ILE A 71 -6.35 13.92 2.47
C ILE A 71 -7.71 13.28 2.19
N LEU A 72 -7.80 11.98 2.42
CA LEU A 72 -9.00 11.19 2.24
C LEU A 72 -9.64 10.90 3.60
N ALA A 73 -10.93 11.21 3.74
CA ALA A 73 -11.69 10.89 4.94
C ALA A 73 -12.30 9.50 4.78
N LYS A 74 -11.94 8.55 5.65
CA LYS A 74 -12.51 7.20 5.57
C LYS A 74 -14.00 7.27 5.88
N GLU A 75 -14.80 6.56 5.09
CA GLU A 75 -16.22 6.37 5.40
C GLU A 75 -16.39 5.42 6.58
N THR A 76 -15.58 4.34 6.60
CA THR A 76 -15.58 3.34 7.66
C THR A 76 -14.28 3.43 8.47
N GLY A 77 -14.36 3.29 9.80
CA GLY A 77 -13.21 3.27 10.71
C GLY A 77 -12.33 2.02 10.60
N ILE A 78 -12.17 1.48 9.39
CA ILE A 78 -11.40 0.28 9.09
C ILE A 78 -9.93 0.68 8.87
N ARG A 79 -9.03 -0.20 9.31
CA ARG A 79 -7.59 -0.07 9.04
C ARG A 79 -7.29 -0.56 7.64
N TRP A 80 -6.68 0.28 6.81
CA TRP A 80 -6.34 -0.08 5.44
C TRP A 80 -5.06 -0.90 5.44
N GLU A 81 -5.11 -2.14 4.97
CA GLU A 81 -3.91 -2.98 4.85
C GLU A 81 -3.01 -2.52 3.69
N ASN A 82 -3.63 -2.02 2.62
CA ASN A 82 -2.99 -1.39 1.48
C ASN A 82 -3.75 -0.10 1.12
N LEU A 83 -3.06 0.87 0.53
CA LEU A 83 -3.71 2.07 -0.03
C LEU A 83 -4.65 1.70 -1.17
N GLU A 84 -4.18 0.77 -2.01
CA GLU A 84 -4.82 0.39 -3.24
C GLU A 84 -5.45 -1.00 -3.12
N GLU A 85 -6.66 -1.16 -3.66
CA GLU A 85 -7.19 -2.48 -3.97
C GLU A 85 -6.30 -3.08 -5.06
N LYS A 86 -5.68 -4.24 -4.80
CA LYS A 86 -5.00 -5.00 -5.85
C LYS A 86 -6.07 -5.44 -6.85
N VAL A 87 -6.34 -4.62 -7.86
CA VAL A 87 -7.05 -5.06 -9.05
C VAL A 87 -6.10 -6.01 -9.75
N VAL A 88 -6.32 -7.30 -9.53
CA VAL A 88 -5.70 -8.38 -10.28
C VAL A 88 -6.24 -8.28 -11.71
N ALA A 89 -5.73 -7.33 -12.50
CA ALA A 89 -5.77 -7.42 -13.95
C ALA A 89 -4.80 -8.55 -14.34
N ALA A 90 -5.31 -9.78 -14.24
CA ALA A 90 -4.79 -11.01 -14.84
C ALA A 90 -3.25 -11.17 -14.94
N ALA A 91 -2.57 -11.50 -13.84
CA ALA A 91 -1.41 -12.40 -13.84
C ALA A 91 -1.07 -12.86 -12.40
N PRO A 92 -0.97 -14.17 -12.11
CA PRO A 92 -0.62 -14.67 -10.79
C PRO A 92 0.89 -14.87 -10.68
N THR A 93 1.60 -14.09 -9.85
CA THR A 93 2.90 -14.40 -9.20
C THR A 93 3.32 -13.16 -8.39
N LYS A 94 3.88 -13.16 -7.17
CA LYS A 94 4.44 -14.17 -6.27
C LYS A 94 4.70 -13.49 -4.89
N SER A 95 4.57 -14.26 -3.80
CA SER A 95 5.43 -14.23 -2.58
C SER A 95 5.25 -13.13 -1.51
N GLN A 96 5.38 -13.34 -0.19
CA GLN A 96 5.62 -14.52 0.67
C GLN A 96 5.46 -14.07 2.14
N SER A 97 4.75 -14.84 3.00
CA SER A 97 5.17 -15.07 4.38
C SER A 97 4.44 -16.27 4.99
N ARG A 98 5.01 -17.46 4.79
CA ARG A 98 4.86 -18.60 5.69
C ARG A 98 6.12 -19.44 5.55
N LYS A 99 7.09 -19.19 6.42
CA LYS A 99 8.14 -20.19 6.70
C LYS A 99 7.78 -20.85 8.02
N GLU A 100 7.06 -21.95 7.86
CA GLU A 100 7.03 -23.05 8.80
C GLU A 100 8.44 -23.62 8.89
N ASN A 101 9.02 -23.69 10.10
CA ASN A 101 10.18 -24.51 10.35
C ASN A 101 9.88 -25.42 11.54
N SER A 102 9.24 -26.54 11.23
CA SER A 102 9.10 -27.70 12.11
C SER A 102 10.48 -28.32 12.31
N GLN A 103 11.00 -28.28 13.54
CA GLN A 103 12.18 -29.03 13.94
C GLN A 103 11.79 -30.00 15.04
N LEU A 104 11.31 -31.18 14.61
CA LEU A 104 11.22 -32.39 15.41
C LEU A 104 11.96 -33.48 14.64
N MET A 105 13.23 -33.67 14.98
CA MET A 105 13.89 -34.95 14.77
C MET A 105 14.37 -35.43 16.13
N GLY A 106 13.79 -36.56 16.54
CA GLY A 106 14.08 -37.23 17.79
C GLY A 106 15.45 -37.90 17.75
N ASN A 107 16.19 -37.72 18.83
CA ASN A 107 17.44 -38.42 19.06
C ASN A 107 17.18 -39.48 20.13
N ALA A 108 16.60 -40.61 19.71
CA ALA A 108 16.44 -41.78 20.57
C ALA A 108 17.69 -42.67 20.47
N ASN A 109 18.33 -42.78 21.61
CA ASN A 109 19.48 -43.61 21.97
C ASN A 109 19.22 -45.11 21.70
N MET A 110 20.04 -45.75 20.86
CA MET A 110 20.20 -47.22 20.85
C MET A 110 21.67 -47.62 20.73
N LYS A 111 22.29 -47.76 21.91
CA LYS A 111 23.09 -48.91 22.36
C LYS A 111 23.89 -49.67 21.30
N LYS A 112 25.20 -49.41 21.31
CA LYS A 112 26.22 -50.31 20.77
C LYS A 112 26.57 -51.34 21.85
N CYS A 113 26.01 -52.54 21.75
CA CYS A 113 26.52 -53.73 22.43
C CYS A 113 27.00 -54.72 21.37
N ARG A 114 28.32 -54.86 21.27
CA ARG A 114 29.01 -55.95 20.57
C ARG A 114 29.92 -56.58 21.60
N VAL A 115 29.69 -57.86 21.95
CA VAL A 115 30.59 -58.97 21.59
C VAL A 115 29.98 -60.28 22.11
N GLN A 116 29.84 -61.25 21.21
CA GLN A 116 29.82 -62.68 21.53
C GLN A 116 31.25 -63.20 21.36
N SER A 117 31.51 -64.31 22.06
CA SER A 117 32.74 -65.11 22.20
C SER A 117 33.67 -64.71 23.33
#